data_AF-A0A140K647-F1
#
_entry.id   AF-A0A140K647-F1
#
_cell.length_a   1.000
_cell.length_b   1.000
_cell.length_c   1.000
_cell.angle_alpha   90.00
_cell.angle_beta   90.00
_cell.angle_gamma   90.00
#
_symmetry.space_group_name_H-M   'P 1'
#
loop_
_entity.id
_entity.type
_entity.pdbx_description
1 polymer ?
#
loop_
_entity_poly.entity_id
_entity_poly.type
_entity_poly.pdbx_seq_one_letter_code
_entity_poly.pdbx_strand_id
1 'polypeptide(L)'
;MTIIVCSGIHNPDLTDNFLNNLNIINQKFLAADILVITYPQIPVYSPVHLEKFLTQKIDQNNDLFFISFSAGVVGSIGAAKNWQSKGGKIKALIAIDGWGVPLIANFPIYRLSHDYFTHWSLELLGRSRESFYSQPEVEHLTIWNSPHQTWGWWLNKSGTKIRCTAADFVLNLLQKYDEI
;
A
#
# COMPACT_ATOMS: atom_id res chain seq x y z
N MET A 1 13.78 8.61 4.07
CA MET A 1 12.65 8.06 3.29
C MET A 1 11.38 8.43 4.02
N THR A 2 10.30 8.74 3.32
CA THR A 2 8.96 8.88 3.92
C THR A 2 8.05 7.74 3.44
N ILE A 3 7.34 7.11 4.37
CA ILE A 3 6.24 6.18 4.08
C ILE A 3 4.97 6.99 3.85
N ILE A 4 4.40 6.89 2.65
CA ILE A 4 3.16 7.55 2.27
C ILE A 4 2.01 6.56 2.45
N VAL A 5 1.13 6.83 3.41
CA VAL A 5 -0.08 6.03 3.64
C VAL A 5 -1.26 6.75 3.00
N CYS A 6 -1.75 6.24 1.88
CA CYS A 6 -2.83 6.85 1.11
C CYS A 6 -4.10 6.00 1.19
N SER A 7 -5.11 6.48 1.91
CA SER A 7 -6.35 5.74 2.12
C SER A 7 -7.26 5.75 0.88
N GLY A 8 -8.36 4.99 0.95
CA GLY A 8 -9.49 5.14 0.03
C GLY A 8 -10.40 6.32 0.39
N ILE A 9 -11.57 6.39 -0.24
CA ILE A 9 -12.64 7.38 0.01
C ILE A 9 -13.52 6.86 1.14
N HIS A 10 -12.95 6.72 2.34
CA HIS A 10 -13.61 6.12 3.50
C HIS A 10 -13.36 6.93 4.77
N ASN A 11 -14.03 6.56 5.86
CA ASN A 11 -13.81 7.17 7.17
C ASN A 11 -12.31 7.07 7.58
N PRO A 12 -11.64 8.19 7.93
CA PRO A 12 -10.28 8.20 8.44
C PRO A 12 -10.01 7.22 9.60
N ASP A 13 -11.00 6.92 10.44
CA ASP A 13 -10.88 5.96 11.55
C ASP A 13 -10.35 4.59 11.09
N LEU A 14 -10.69 4.17 9.85
CA LEU A 14 -10.19 2.90 9.30
C LEU A 14 -8.68 2.93 9.07
N THR A 15 -8.13 4.09 8.71
CA THR A 15 -6.69 4.30 8.54
C THR A 15 -6.00 4.40 9.89
N ASP A 16 -6.62 5.05 10.87
CA ASP A 16 -6.10 5.06 12.24
C ASP A 16 -6.03 3.64 12.82
N ASN A 17 -7.06 2.83 12.59
CA ASN A 17 -7.06 1.41 12.95
C ASN A 17 -5.96 0.64 12.21
N PHE A 18 -5.77 0.86 10.91
CA PHE A 18 -4.67 0.27 10.15
C PHE A 18 -3.30 0.56 10.80
N LEU A 19 -3.01 1.84 11.06
CA LEU A 19 -1.75 2.30 11.63
C LEU A 19 -1.53 1.76 13.05
N ASN A 20 -2.55 1.84 13.91
CA ASN A 20 -2.49 1.36 15.29
C ASN A 20 -2.20 -0.14 15.35
N ASN A 21 -2.85 -0.93 14.49
CA ASN A 21 -2.64 -2.38 14.47
C ASN A 21 -1.24 -2.76 13.98
N LEU A 22 -0.69 -2.06 12.98
CA LEU A 22 0.69 -2.28 12.56
C LEU A 22 1.69 -1.91 13.68
N ASN A 23 1.44 -0.80 14.38
CA ASN A 23 2.28 -0.34 15.47
C ASN A 23 2.28 -1.29 16.69
N ILE A 24 1.12 -1.84 17.03
CA ILE A 24 0.99 -2.81 18.13
C ILE A 24 1.85 -4.06 17.85
N ILE A 25 1.90 -4.51 16.60
CA ILE A 25 2.71 -5.66 16.18
C ILE A 25 4.20 -5.29 16.13
N ASN A 26 4.54 -4.13 15.57
CA ASN A 26 5.92 -3.64 15.50
C ASN A 26 6.00 -2.14 15.83
N GLN A 27 6.46 -1.83 17.05
CA GLN A 27 6.56 -0.47 17.57
C GLN A 27 7.50 0.43 16.76
N LYS A 28 8.41 -0.15 15.96
CA LYS A 28 9.28 0.64 15.07
C LYS A 28 8.52 1.27 13.91
N PHE A 29 7.30 0.81 13.61
CA PHE A 29 6.49 1.36 12.54
C PHE A 29 6.20 2.86 12.72
N LEU A 30 5.75 3.29 13.90
CA LEU A 30 5.53 4.72 14.15
C LEU A 30 6.81 5.52 14.43
N ALA A 31 7.96 4.86 14.56
CA ALA A 31 9.24 5.56 14.59
C ALA A 31 9.71 5.97 13.18
N ALA A 32 9.11 5.42 12.12
CA ALA A 32 9.36 5.82 10.75
C ALA A 32 8.69 7.17 10.43
N ASP A 33 9.22 7.87 9.43
CA ASP A 33 8.62 9.09 8.90
C ASP A 33 7.40 8.73 8.04
N ILE A 34 6.20 8.81 8.63
CA ILE A 34 4.92 8.45 8.00
C ILE A 34 4.13 9.72 7.68
N LEU A 35 3.75 9.87 6.41
CA LEU A 35 2.80 10.87 5.95
C LEU A 35 1.47 10.21 5.57
N VAL A 36 0.44 10.46 6.38
CA VAL A 36 -0.90 9.91 6.19
C VAL A 36 -1.74 10.88 5.35
N ILE A 37 -2.38 10.36 4.30
CA ILE A 37 -3.18 11.12 3.34
C ILE A 37 -4.56 10.47 3.24
N THR A 38 -5.58 11.20 3.69
CA THR A 38 -6.97 10.72 3.75
C THR A 38 -7.94 11.64 3.01
N TYR A 39 -9.07 11.06 2.61
CA TYR A 39 -10.24 11.80 2.15
C TYR A 39 -11.06 12.31 3.37
N PRO A 40 -11.70 13.50 3.32
CA PRO A 40 -11.79 14.43 2.20
C PRO A 40 -10.67 15.47 2.12
N GLN A 41 -9.64 15.40 2.97
CA GLN A 41 -8.58 16.42 3.03
C GLN A 41 -7.88 16.58 1.68
N ILE A 42 -7.62 15.44 1.01
CA ILE A 42 -7.05 15.39 -0.33
C ILE A 42 -7.91 14.41 -1.16
N PRO A 43 -8.20 14.70 -2.44
CA PRO A 43 -8.81 13.72 -3.34
C PRO A 43 -7.80 12.62 -3.65
N VAL A 44 -7.73 11.60 -2.78
CA VAL A 44 -6.76 10.48 -2.80
C VAL A 44 -6.72 9.69 -4.11
N TYR A 45 -7.78 9.77 -4.91
CA TYR A 45 -7.90 9.17 -6.24
C TYR A 45 -7.28 10.00 -7.36
N SER A 46 -6.87 11.24 -7.08
CA SER A 46 -6.32 12.17 -8.08
C SER A 46 -4.79 12.22 -7.99
N PRO A 47 -4.07 11.66 -9.00
CA PRO A 47 -2.61 11.69 -9.02
C PRO A 47 -2.04 13.11 -8.91
N VAL A 48 -2.66 14.07 -9.58
CA VAL A 48 -2.19 15.47 -9.63
C VAL A 48 -2.28 16.14 -8.26
N HIS A 49 -3.37 15.93 -7.53
CA HIS A 49 -3.53 16.50 -6.19
C HIS A 49 -2.57 15.85 -5.20
N LEU A 50 -2.42 14.52 -5.27
CA LEU A 50 -1.51 13.78 -4.41
C LEU A 50 -0.06 14.22 -4.66
N GLU A 51 0.37 14.28 -5.91
CA GLU A 51 1.70 14.76 -6.29
C GLU A 51 1.95 16.21 -5.82
N LYS A 52 1.00 17.12 -6.08
CA LYS A 52 1.12 18.51 -5.64
C LYS A 52 1.31 18.58 -4.13
N PHE A 53 0.53 17.82 -3.36
CA PHE A 53 0.68 17.76 -1.92
C PHE A 53 2.05 17.22 -1.49
N LEU A 54 2.52 16.13 -2.10
CA LEU A 54 3.82 15.54 -1.79
C LEU A 54 4.97 16.52 -2.06
N THR A 55 4.97 17.19 -3.22
CA THR A 55 6.03 18.18 -3.56
C THR A 55 6.05 19.42 -2.66
N GLN A 56 4.96 19.70 -1.95
CA GLN A 56 4.91 20.79 -0.97
C GLN A 56 5.41 20.38 0.42
N LYS A 57 5.46 19.07 0.71
CA LYS A 57 5.74 18.52 2.03
C LYS A 57 7.08 17.79 2.10
N ILE A 58 7.55 17.26 0.98
CA ILE A 58 8.69 16.37 0.92
C ILE A 58 9.67 16.86 -0.15
N ASP A 59 10.96 16.88 0.21
CA ASP A 59 12.04 17.17 -0.73
C ASP A 59 12.14 16.06 -1.80
N GLN A 60 12.38 16.46 -3.05
CA GLN A 60 12.47 15.54 -4.20
C GLN A 60 13.56 14.47 -4.03
N ASN A 61 14.61 14.74 -3.24
CA ASN A 61 15.70 13.81 -2.96
C ASN A 61 15.33 12.73 -1.94
N ASN A 62 14.19 12.85 -1.26
CA ASN A 62 13.75 11.87 -0.30
C ASN A 62 13.08 10.68 -1.02
N ASP A 63 13.56 9.49 -0.71
CA ASP A 63 12.95 8.25 -1.19
C ASP A 63 11.52 8.13 -0.64
N LEU A 64 10.59 7.63 -1.46
CA LEU A 64 9.20 7.38 -1.04
C LEU A 64 8.84 5.90 -1.09
N PHE A 65 8.06 5.46 -0.11
CA PHE A 65 7.42 4.14 -0.08
C PHE A 65 5.92 4.31 0.08
N PHE A 66 5.12 3.79 -0.84
CA PHE A 66 3.66 3.95 -0.79
C PHE A 66 2.98 2.72 -0.18
N ILE A 67 2.02 2.95 0.72
CA ILE A 67 1.02 1.99 1.17
C ILE A 67 -0.34 2.58 0.84
N SER A 68 -1.07 1.96 -0.09
CA SER A 68 -2.23 2.59 -0.71
C SER A 68 -3.42 1.65 -0.66
N PHE A 69 -4.60 2.18 -0.34
CA PHE A 69 -5.83 1.39 -0.25
C PHE A 69 -6.92 1.87 -1.22
N SER A 70 -7.60 0.93 -1.86
CA SER A 70 -8.80 1.19 -2.67
C SER A 70 -8.55 2.30 -3.71
N ALA A 71 -9.39 3.33 -3.77
CA ALA A 71 -9.22 4.48 -4.65
C ALA A 71 -7.89 5.25 -4.45
N GLY A 72 -7.29 5.18 -3.27
CA GLY A 72 -5.96 5.75 -2.99
C GLY A 72 -4.85 5.09 -3.81
N VAL A 73 -5.04 3.84 -4.26
CA VAL A 73 -4.11 3.16 -5.18
C VAL A 73 -4.02 3.91 -6.51
N VAL A 74 -5.14 4.45 -7.03
CA VAL A 74 -5.18 5.21 -8.29
C VAL A 74 -4.32 6.46 -8.20
N GLY A 75 -4.53 7.28 -7.15
CA GLY A 75 -3.73 8.48 -6.96
C GLY A 75 -2.27 8.14 -6.70
N SER A 76 -2.00 7.13 -5.89
CA SER A 76 -0.64 6.74 -5.50
C SER A 76 0.19 6.23 -6.67
N ILE A 77 -0.34 5.36 -7.52
CA ILE A 77 0.43 4.87 -8.68
C ILE A 77 0.75 5.99 -9.66
N GLY A 78 -0.19 6.91 -9.89
CA GLY A 78 0.04 8.07 -10.75
C GLY A 78 1.04 9.06 -10.14
N ALA A 79 0.88 9.41 -8.87
CA ALA A 79 1.80 10.31 -8.17
C ALA A 79 3.21 9.73 -8.06
N ALA A 80 3.34 8.43 -7.78
CA ALA A 80 4.64 7.75 -7.71
C ALA A 80 5.36 7.73 -9.08
N LYS A 81 4.62 7.55 -10.18
CA LYS A 81 5.18 7.67 -11.54
C LYS A 81 5.66 9.08 -11.84
N ASN A 82 4.87 10.09 -11.49
CA ASN A 82 5.24 11.49 -11.70
C ASN A 82 6.43 11.91 -10.81
N TRP A 83 6.48 11.40 -9.58
CA TRP A 83 7.62 11.59 -8.69
C TRP A 83 8.90 11.00 -9.29
N GLN A 84 8.81 9.77 -9.83
CA GLN A 84 9.94 9.12 -10.49
C GLN A 84 10.38 9.84 -11.78
N SER A 85 9.44 10.33 -12.59
CA SER A 85 9.76 11.06 -13.83
C SER A 85 10.46 12.39 -13.58
N LYS A 86 10.28 12.98 -12.40
CA LYS A 86 10.99 14.18 -11.92
C LYS A 86 12.35 13.89 -11.27
N GLY A 87 12.81 12.64 -11.33
CA GLY A 87 14.10 12.21 -10.77
C GLY A 87 14.04 11.78 -9.30
N GLY A 88 12.85 11.80 -8.68
CA GLY A 88 12.66 11.25 -7.34
C GLY A 88 12.73 9.72 -7.33
N LYS A 89 12.98 9.15 -6.16
CA LYS A 89 13.12 7.69 -6.03
C LYS A 89 11.93 7.08 -5.31
N ILE A 90 11.35 6.05 -5.93
CA ILE A 90 10.29 5.22 -5.35
C ILE A 90 10.88 3.87 -4.95
N LYS A 91 10.88 3.57 -3.64
CA LYS A 91 11.37 2.31 -3.08
C LYS A 91 10.43 1.15 -3.44
N ALA A 92 9.14 1.35 -3.19
CA ALA A 92 8.08 0.41 -3.57
C ALA A 92 6.69 1.07 -3.45
N LEU A 93 5.69 0.37 -3.97
CA LEU A 93 4.27 0.64 -3.71
C LEU A 93 3.57 -0.66 -3.29
N ILE A 94 2.88 -0.64 -2.16
CA ILE A 94 1.95 -1.68 -1.73
C ILE A 94 0.54 -1.22 -2.10
N ALA A 95 -0.08 -1.92 -3.05
CA ALA A 95 -1.45 -1.69 -3.48
C ALA A 95 -2.39 -2.67 -2.77
N ILE A 96 -3.15 -2.16 -1.80
CA ILE A 96 -4.17 -2.91 -1.07
C ILE A 96 -5.50 -2.67 -1.76
N ASP A 97 -6.00 -3.71 -2.41
CA ASP A 97 -7.35 -3.78 -2.93
C ASP A 97 -7.74 -2.66 -3.91
N GLY A 98 -6.78 -2.22 -4.74
CA GLY A 98 -6.99 -1.25 -5.82
C GLY A 98 -7.61 -1.90 -7.06
N TRP A 99 -8.92 -2.19 -7.02
CA TRP A 99 -9.64 -2.83 -8.12
C TRP A 99 -9.53 -2.09 -9.45
N GLY A 100 -9.27 -2.82 -10.52
CA GLY A 100 -9.23 -2.28 -11.89
C GLY A 100 -8.07 -1.33 -12.19
N VAL A 101 -7.12 -1.14 -11.27
CA VAL A 101 -6.00 -0.21 -11.45
C VAL A 101 -4.82 -0.93 -12.14
N PRO A 102 -4.37 -0.47 -13.32
CA PRO A 102 -3.16 -0.99 -13.96
C PRO A 102 -1.91 -0.64 -13.13
N LEU A 103 -1.22 -1.66 -12.61
CA LEU A 103 -0.03 -1.47 -11.78
C LEU A 103 1.24 -1.76 -12.59
N ILE A 104 1.55 -0.86 -13.52
CA ILE A 104 2.72 -0.95 -14.39
C ILE A 104 3.66 0.21 -14.06
N ALA A 105 4.84 -0.06 -13.50
CA ALA A 105 5.85 0.97 -13.21
C ALA A 105 7.27 0.39 -13.19
N ASN A 106 8.27 1.27 -13.21
CA ASN A 106 9.70 0.90 -13.15
C ASN A 106 10.22 0.80 -11.70
N PHE A 107 9.33 0.57 -10.73
CA PHE A 107 9.66 0.32 -9.34
C PHE A 107 8.87 -0.88 -8.81
N PRO A 108 9.30 -1.51 -7.71
CA PRO A 108 8.60 -2.66 -7.14
C PRO A 108 7.16 -2.34 -6.73
N ILE A 109 6.23 -3.21 -7.12
CA ILE A 109 4.83 -3.15 -6.70
C ILE A 109 4.41 -4.49 -6.08
N TYR A 110 3.73 -4.41 -4.94
CA TYR A 110 3.17 -5.54 -4.20
C TYR A 110 1.65 -5.38 -4.13
N ARG A 111 0.91 -6.48 -4.29
CA ARG A 111 -0.56 -6.48 -4.26
C ARG A 111 -1.07 -7.22 -3.02
N LEU A 112 -2.01 -6.63 -2.30
CA LEU A 112 -2.87 -7.32 -1.34
C LEU A 112 -4.32 -7.29 -1.83
N SER A 113 -5.02 -8.40 -1.71
CA SER A 113 -6.44 -8.52 -2.06
C SER A 113 -7.23 -9.12 -0.90
N HIS A 114 -8.47 -8.67 -0.71
CA HIS A 114 -9.36 -9.19 0.34
C HIS A 114 -9.95 -10.58 0.02
N ASP A 115 -9.72 -11.09 -1.19
CA ASP A 115 -10.11 -12.43 -1.63
C ASP A 115 -9.21 -12.94 -2.78
N TYR A 116 -9.38 -14.22 -3.15
CA TYR A 116 -8.62 -14.88 -4.23
C TYR A 116 -9.07 -14.52 -5.67
N PHE A 117 -10.37 -14.34 -5.91
CA PHE A 117 -10.92 -13.96 -7.22
C PHE A 117 -10.44 -12.57 -7.65
N THR A 118 -10.49 -11.59 -6.75
CA THR A 118 -9.90 -10.27 -6.92
C THR A 118 -8.41 -10.39 -7.19
N HIS A 119 -7.70 -11.21 -6.41
CA HIS A 119 -6.27 -11.40 -6.62
C HIS A 119 -5.94 -11.88 -8.03
N TRP A 120 -6.59 -12.96 -8.48
CA TRP A 120 -6.40 -13.56 -9.79
C TRP A 120 -6.76 -12.61 -10.93
N SER A 121 -7.90 -11.93 -10.85
CA SER A 121 -8.34 -10.99 -11.89
C SER A 121 -7.40 -9.79 -12.05
N LEU A 122 -6.78 -9.32 -10.95
CA LEU A 122 -5.83 -8.21 -10.95
C LEU A 122 -4.45 -8.57 -11.53
N GLU A 123 -4.05 -9.85 -11.51
CA GLU A 123 -2.77 -10.26 -12.13
C GLU A 123 -2.76 -9.99 -13.65
N LEU A 124 -3.92 -10.03 -14.30
CA LEU A 124 -4.08 -9.69 -15.72
C LEU A 124 -3.76 -8.21 -15.99
N LEU A 125 -3.88 -7.34 -14.99
CA LEU A 125 -3.60 -5.90 -15.07
C LEU A 125 -2.21 -5.52 -14.53
N GLY A 126 -1.31 -6.51 -14.49
CA GLY A 126 0.09 -6.36 -14.08
C GLY A 126 0.45 -7.29 -12.94
N ARG A 127 1.47 -8.13 -13.18
CA ARG A 127 2.01 -9.07 -12.20
C ARG A 127 2.78 -8.34 -11.10
N SER A 128 2.43 -8.63 -9.86
CA SER A 128 3.23 -8.23 -8.69
C SER A 128 4.43 -9.14 -8.52
N ARG A 129 5.52 -8.63 -7.93
CA ARG A 129 6.69 -9.47 -7.59
C ARG A 129 6.37 -10.52 -6.54
N GLU A 130 5.57 -10.10 -5.57
CA GLU A 130 5.06 -10.90 -4.46
C GLU A 130 3.68 -10.33 -4.14
N SER A 131 2.77 -11.17 -3.67
CA SER A 131 1.38 -10.77 -3.40
C SER A 131 0.83 -11.46 -2.18
N PHE A 132 -0.30 -10.95 -1.69
CA PHE A 132 -1.11 -11.60 -0.70
C PHE A 132 -2.58 -11.56 -1.12
N TYR A 133 -3.30 -12.62 -0.78
CA TYR A 133 -4.75 -12.64 -0.85
C TYR A 133 -5.34 -13.24 0.42
N SER A 134 -6.43 -12.67 0.91
CA SER A 134 -7.12 -13.21 2.09
C SER A 134 -7.73 -14.57 1.78
N GLN A 135 -7.63 -15.47 2.74
CA GLN A 135 -8.36 -16.73 2.74
C GLN A 135 -8.54 -17.18 4.20
N PRO A 136 -9.76 -17.16 4.79
CA PRO A 136 -11.04 -16.86 4.13
C PRO A 136 -11.10 -15.43 3.57
N GLU A 137 -11.99 -15.21 2.60
CA GLU A 137 -12.29 -13.87 2.11
C GLU A 137 -12.85 -12.99 3.23
N VAL A 138 -12.57 -11.69 3.15
CA VAL A 138 -13.08 -10.69 4.10
C VAL A 138 -13.66 -9.52 3.33
N GLU A 139 -14.55 -8.72 3.93
CA GLU A 139 -15.03 -7.50 3.27
C GLU A 139 -13.89 -6.56 2.86
N HIS A 140 -14.09 -5.79 1.78
CA HIS A 140 -13.15 -4.80 1.24
C HIS A 140 -12.53 -3.91 2.33
N LEU A 141 -13.35 -3.41 3.26
CA LEU A 141 -12.89 -2.52 4.33
C LEU A 141 -12.15 -3.27 5.45
N THR A 142 -12.41 -4.56 5.63
CA THR A 142 -11.83 -5.37 6.72
C THR A 142 -10.32 -5.54 6.57
N ILE A 143 -9.82 -5.75 5.35
CA ILE A 143 -8.37 -5.90 5.12
C ILE A 143 -7.60 -4.64 5.51
N TRP A 144 -8.20 -3.45 5.36
CA TRP A 144 -7.61 -2.18 5.77
C TRP A 144 -7.83 -1.90 7.25
N ASN A 145 -9.04 -2.10 7.77
CA ASN A 145 -9.38 -1.79 9.16
C ASN A 145 -8.69 -2.73 10.16
N SER A 146 -8.63 -4.03 9.83
CA SER A 146 -8.17 -5.09 10.72
C SER A 146 -7.13 -5.99 10.02
N PRO A 147 -5.99 -5.43 9.55
CA PRO A 147 -5.00 -6.19 8.79
C PRO A 147 -4.36 -7.33 9.61
N HIS A 148 -4.28 -7.14 10.93
CA HIS A 148 -3.77 -8.10 11.90
C HIS A 148 -4.69 -9.32 12.13
N GLN A 149 -5.96 -9.23 11.74
CA GLN A 149 -6.92 -10.33 11.82
C GLN A 149 -7.24 -10.93 10.45
N THR A 150 -6.77 -10.28 9.38
CA THR A 150 -7.01 -10.71 8.00
C THR A 150 -5.98 -11.76 7.61
N TRP A 151 -6.32 -13.04 7.75
CA TRP A 151 -5.46 -14.15 7.39
C TRP A 151 -5.54 -14.50 5.91
N GLY A 152 -4.41 -14.87 5.33
CA GLY A 152 -4.35 -15.22 3.92
C GLY A 152 -3.08 -15.95 3.54
N TRP A 153 -2.74 -15.86 2.25
CA TRP A 153 -1.56 -16.48 1.69
C TRP A 153 -0.70 -15.43 1.03
N TRP A 154 0.54 -15.29 1.51
CA TRP A 154 1.60 -14.61 0.78
C TRP A 154 2.13 -15.55 -0.30
N LEU A 155 2.04 -15.12 -1.56
CA LEU A 155 2.76 -15.71 -2.69
C LEU A 155 4.11 -15.01 -2.82
N ASN A 156 5.16 -15.69 -2.39
CA ASN A 156 6.52 -15.18 -2.54
C ASN A 156 6.98 -15.29 -4.02
N LYS A 157 8.20 -14.82 -4.30
CA LYS A 157 8.76 -14.82 -5.67
C LYS A 157 8.87 -16.21 -6.31
N SER A 158 8.99 -17.28 -5.50
CA SER A 158 9.04 -18.66 -6.01
C SER A 158 7.65 -19.28 -6.20
N GLY A 159 6.58 -18.54 -5.93
CA GLY A 159 5.20 -19.04 -5.96
C GLY A 159 4.83 -19.88 -4.73
N THR A 160 5.69 -19.93 -3.71
CA THR A 160 5.42 -20.64 -2.47
C THR A 160 4.41 -19.86 -1.64
N LYS A 161 3.39 -20.56 -1.15
CA LYS A 161 2.36 -20.01 -0.26
C LYS A 161 2.87 -20.01 1.18
N ILE A 162 2.96 -18.83 1.78
CA ILE A 162 3.28 -18.64 3.19
C ILE A 162 2.00 -18.16 3.89
N ARG A 163 1.58 -18.86 4.94
CA ARG A 163 0.42 -18.46 5.74
C ARG A 163 0.82 -17.30 6.65
N CYS A 164 0.13 -16.17 6.53
CA CYS A 164 0.38 -15.01 7.38
C CYS A 164 -0.88 -14.13 7.45
N THR A 165 -0.85 -13.09 8.27
CA THR A 165 -1.84 -12.01 8.24
C THR A 165 -1.46 -10.95 7.19
N ALA A 166 -2.40 -10.09 6.81
CA ALA A 166 -2.13 -8.95 5.95
C ALA A 166 -1.15 -7.97 6.63
N ALA A 167 -1.25 -7.80 7.95
CA ALA A 167 -0.30 -7.00 8.73
C ALA A 167 1.11 -7.58 8.66
N ASP A 168 1.27 -8.89 8.85
CA ASP A 168 2.57 -9.56 8.74
C ASP A 168 3.18 -9.30 7.37
N PHE A 169 2.40 -9.45 6.29
CA PHE A 169 2.88 -9.22 4.94
C PHE A 169 3.38 -7.78 4.75
N VAL A 170 2.61 -6.78 5.19
CA VAL A 170 3.01 -5.35 5.11
C VAL A 170 4.28 -5.10 5.92
N LEU A 171 4.35 -5.57 7.16
CA LEU A 171 5.51 -5.36 8.04
C LEU A 171 6.77 -6.06 7.52
N ASN A 172 6.65 -7.29 7.01
CA ASN A 172 7.78 -8.00 6.39
C ASN A 172 8.29 -7.27 5.15
N LEU A 173 7.39 -6.67 4.35
CA LEU A 173 7.82 -5.82 3.24
C LEU A 173 8.55 -4.57 3.74
N LEU A 174 8.02 -3.85 4.73
CA LEU A 174 8.70 -2.67 5.27
C LEU A 174 10.09 -3.02 5.83
N GLN A 175 10.21 -4.12 6.58
CA GLN A 175 11.48 -4.60 7.12
C GLN A 175 12.47 -4.96 6.00
N LYS A 176 12.01 -5.58 4.90
CA LYS A 176 12.85 -5.92 3.74
C LYS A 176 13.46 -4.70 3.04
N TYR A 177 12.87 -3.52 3.21
CA TYR A 177 13.40 -2.26 2.68
C TYR A 177 14.20 -1.47 3.73
N ASP A 178 14.48 -2.06 4.90
CA ASP A 178 15.15 -1.45 6.05
C ASP A 178 14.37 -0.24 6.63
N GLU A 179 13.05 -0.26 6.52
CA GLU A 179 12.21 0.88 6.92
C GLU A 179 11.62 0.74 8.34
N ILE A 180 11.64 -0.48 8.90
CA ILE A 180 11.30 -0.82 10.30
C ILE A 180 12.15 -1.98 10.81
#